data_AF-A0YH84-F1
#
_entry.id   AF-A0YH84-F1
#
_cell.length_a   1.000
_cell.length_b   1.000
_cell.length_c   1.000
_cell.angle_alpha   90.00
_cell.angle_beta   90.00
_cell.angle_gamma   90.00
#
_symmetry.space_group_name_H-M   'P 1'
#
loop_
_entity.id
_entity.type
_entity.pdbx_description
1 polymer ?
#
loop_
_entity_poly.entity_id
_entity_poly.type
_entity_poly.pdbx_seq_one_letter_code
_entity_poly.pdbx_strand_id
1 'polypeptide(L)'
;VPVYPWMTVLGDYQVPSDAPRMLVICASDDPLKLASESISLYQKWLDAGKSVGMHMYSKGGHGFGMRKKGLASDHWIERFYDWSQSEGIVSRLADQQG
;
A
#
# COMPACT_ATOMS: atom_id res chain seq x y z
N VAL A 1 9.74 2.06 -0.18
CA VAL A 1 8.33 1.63 -0.19
C VAL A 1 7.90 1.52 -1.63
N PRO A 2 7.58 0.34 -2.20
CA PRO A 2 7.16 0.29 -3.58
C PRO A 2 5.79 0.98 -3.69
N VAL A 3 5.79 2.10 -4.40
CA VAL A 3 4.59 2.77 -4.91
C VAL A 3 4.37 2.14 -6.28
N TYR A 4 3.37 1.27 -6.41
CA TYR A 4 3.18 0.50 -7.64
C TYR A 4 2.63 1.39 -8.77
N PRO A 5 3.05 1.14 -10.03
CA PRO A 5 2.55 1.85 -11.20
C PRO A 5 1.10 1.45 -11.53
N TRP A 6 0.46 2.28 -12.36
CA TRP A 6 -0.83 2.03 -12.99
C TRP A 6 -0.86 0.66 -13.70
N MET A 7 -1.43 -0.36 -13.04
CA MET A 7 -1.38 -1.76 -13.49
C MET A 7 -2.16 -2.02 -14.79
N THR A 8 -3.08 -1.14 -15.19
CA THR A 8 -3.86 -1.32 -16.44
C THR A 8 -3.00 -1.24 -17.71
N VAL A 9 -1.79 -0.66 -17.65
CA VAL A 9 -0.85 -0.65 -18.81
C VAL A 9 -0.15 -2.00 -18.97
N LEU A 10 -0.04 -2.79 -17.90
CA LEU A 10 0.69 -4.07 -17.91
C LEU A 10 -0.13 -5.25 -18.46
N GLY A 11 -1.45 -5.10 -18.60
CA GLY A 11 -2.33 -6.18 -19.03
C GLY A 11 -2.61 -7.19 -17.92
N ASP A 12 -3.00 -8.41 -18.28
CA ASP A 12 -3.20 -9.46 -17.28
C ASP A 12 -1.85 -9.89 -16.70
N TYR A 13 -1.77 -9.85 -15.38
CA TYR A 13 -0.55 -10.09 -14.62
C TYR A 13 -0.81 -11.19 -13.59
N GLN A 14 0.12 -12.15 -13.57
CA GLN A 14 0.18 -13.23 -12.59
C GLN A 14 1.14 -12.83 -11.48
N VAL A 15 0.73 -13.06 -10.23
CA VAL A 15 1.58 -12.78 -9.07
C VAL A 15 2.81 -13.69 -9.11
N PRO A 16 4.04 -13.14 -9.06
CA PRO A 16 5.25 -13.95 -9.11
C PRO A 16 5.34 -14.94 -7.96
N SER A 17 5.96 -16.09 -8.21
CA SER A 17 6.18 -17.11 -7.16
C SER A 17 7.00 -16.56 -5.99
N ASP A 18 7.92 -15.64 -6.26
CA ASP A 18 8.80 -14.96 -5.30
C ASP A 18 8.29 -13.55 -4.93
N ALA A 19 7.01 -13.26 -5.18
CA ALA A 19 6.42 -11.96 -4.90
C ALA A 19 6.68 -11.51 -3.44
N PRO A 20 7.20 -10.30 -3.23
CA PRO A 20 7.44 -9.78 -1.89
C PRO A 20 6.13 -9.45 -1.20
N ARG A 21 6.23 -9.23 0.11
CA ARG A 21 5.16 -8.64 0.91
C ARG A 21 4.79 -7.27 0.34
N MET A 22 3.50 -6.96 0.28
CA MET A 22 3.00 -5.74 -0.36
C MET A 22 2.09 -4.95 0.57
N LEU A 23 2.18 -3.61 0.53
CA LEU A 23 1.20 -2.72 1.12
C LEU A 23 0.65 -1.80 0.02
N VAL A 24 -0.66 -1.82 -0.18
CA VAL A 24 -1.35 -0.92 -1.11
C VAL A 24 -1.87 0.30 -0.36
N ILE A 25 -1.53 1.49 -0.82
CA ILE A 25 -2.01 2.76 -0.25
C ILE A 25 -2.63 3.59 -1.37
N CYS A 26 -3.92 3.93 -1.26
CA CYS A 26 -4.64 4.65 -2.31
C CYS A 26 -5.72 5.58 -1.72
N ALA A 27 -6.16 6.56 -2.50
CA ALA A 27 -7.31 7.40 -2.20
C ALA A 27 -8.43 7.17 -3.23
N SER A 28 -9.66 7.02 -2.77
CA SER A 28 -10.84 6.75 -3.60
C SER A 28 -11.24 7.95 -4.47
N ASP A 29 -10.88 9.16 -4.06
CA ASP A 29 -11.07 10.40 -4.82
C ASP A 29 -9.90 10.72 -5.76
N ASP A 30 -8.96 9.79 -5.98
CA ASP A 30 -7.93 9.96 -7.00
C ASP A 30 -8.61 10.14 -8.38
N PRO A 31 -8.41 11.28 -9.06
CA PRO A 31 -9.04 11.58 -10.35
C PRO A 31 -8.64 10.60 -11.45
N LEU A 32 -7.52 9.88 -11.27
CA LEU A 32 -7.12 8.82 -12.17
C LEU A 32 -7.91 7.52 -11.94
N LYS A 33 -8.82 7.42 -10.95
CA LYS A 33 -9.65 6.22 -10.71
C LYS A 33 -8.85 4.95 -10.39
N LEU A 34 -7.73 5.11 -9.70
CA LEU A 34 -6.83 4.02 -9.29
C LEU A 34 -7.39 3.11 -8.18
N ALA A 35 -8.51 3.47 -7.56
CA ALA A 35 -9.05 2.74 -6.42
C ALA A 35 -9.44 1.29 -6.77
N SER A 36 -10.20 1.09 -7.85
CA SER A 36 -10.61 -0.25 -8.29
C SER A 36 -9.42 -1.13 -8.67
N GLU A 37 -8.45 -0.56 -9.37
CA GLU A 37 -7.22 -1.27 -9.77
C GLU A 37 -6.37 -1.64 -8.54
N SER A 38 -6.31 -0.76 -7.53
CA SER A 38 -5.64 -1.01 -6.26
C SER A 38 -6.29 -2.16 -5.49
N ILE A 39 -7.63 -2.25 -5.49
CA ILE A 39 -8.38 -3.35 -4.88
C ILE A 39 -8.11 -4.66 -5.63
N SER A 40 -8.12 -4.63 -6.96
CA SER A 40 -7.81 -5.79 -7.80
C SER A 40 -6.39 -6.33 -7.53
N LEU A 41 -5.40 -5.43 -7.41
CA LEU A 41 -4.03 -5.79 -7.08
C LEU A 41 -3.92 -6.45 -5.69
N TYR A 42 -4.61 -5.89 -4.69
CA TYR A 42 -4.69 -6.48 -3.35
C TYR A 42 -5.28 -7.90 -3.40
N GLN A 43 -6.41 -8.07 -4.10
CA GLN A 43 -7.09 -9.36 -4.23
C GLN A 43 -6.20 -10.40 -4.89
N LYS A 44 -5.49 -10.05 -5.98
CA LYS A 44 -4.55 -10.95 -6.66
C LYS A 44 -3.45 -11.45 -5.72
N TRP A 45 -2.85 -10.57 -4.91
CA TRP A 45 -1.83 -10.97 -3.94
C TRP A 45 -2.40 -11.90 -2.85
N LEU A 46 -3.60 -11.58 -2.35
CA LEU A 46 -4.28 -12.36 -1.33
C LEU A 46 -4.62 -13.77 -1.85
N ASP A 47 -5.19 -13.87 -3.04
CA ASP A 47 -5.57 -15.14 -3.68
C ASP A 47 -4.34 -16.01 -3.99
N ALA A 48 -3.18 -15.38 -4.25
CA ALA A 48 -1.90 -16.06 -4.44
C ALA A 48 -1.23 -16.50 -3.12
N GLY A 49 -1.90 -16.31 -1.97
CA GLY A 49 -1.38 -16.67 -0.65
C GLY A 49 -0.18 -15.84 -0.20
N LYS A 50 -0.01 -14.63 -0.75
CA LYS A 50 1.09 -13.72 -0.41
C LYS A 50 0.67 -12.78 0.73
N SER A 51 1.66 -12.33 1.53
CA SER A 51 1.38 -11.31 2.54
C SER A 51 1.07 -9.97 1.88
N VAL A 52 -0.09 -9.41 2.19
CA VAL A 52 -0.55 -8.16 1.61
C VAL A 52 -1.40 -7.36 2.59
N GLY A 53 -1.16 -6.05 2.67
CA GLY A 53 -2.00 -5.09 3.38
C GLY A 53 -2.62 -4.06 2.44
N MET A 54 -3.68 -3.39 2.89
CA MET A 54 -4.28 -2.25 2.18
C MET A 54 -4.73 -1.14 3.13
N HIS A 55 -4.45 0.10 2.75
CA HIS A 55 -5.08 1.30 3.29
C HIS A 55 -5.71 2.11 2.16
N MET A 56 -7.05 2.12 2.12
CA MET A 56 -7.84 2.93 1.20
C MET A 56 -8.41 4.13 1.96
N TYR A 57 -8.08 5.33 1.52
CA TYR A 57 -8.64 6.57 2.05
C TYR A 57 -9.79 7.07 1.19
N SER A 58 -10.79 7.72 1.77
CA SER A 58 -11.85 8.36 0.99
C SER A 58 -11.37 9.64 0.28
N LYS A 59 -10.40 10.36 0.88
CA LYS A 59 -9.88 11.64 0.38
C LYS A 59 -8.36 11.74 0.43
N GLY A 60 -7.77 12.28 -0.63
CA GLY A 60 -6.35 12.59 -0.76
C GLY A 60 -5.98 13.15 -2.13
N GLY A 61 -6.70 12.70 -3.16
CA GLY A 61 -6.40 12.96 -4.57
C GLY A 61 -5.17 12.20 -5.06
N HIS A 62 -4.79 12.43 -6.31
CA HIS A 62 -3.60 11.80 -6.89
C HIS A 62 -2.32 12.31 -6.22
N GLY A 63 -1.41 11.39 -5.90
CA GLY A 63 -0.07 11.73 -5.41
C GLY A 63 -0.06 12.64 -4.18
N PHE A 64 -0.90 12.37 -3.17
CA PHE A 64 -1.08 13.26 -2.02
C PHE A 64 0.20 13.50 -1.20
N GLY A 65 1.16 12.58 -1.27
CA GLY A 65 2.52 12.77 -0.75
C GLY A 65 2.56 13.01 0.75
N MET A 66 3.54 13.80 1.20
CA MET A 66 3.78 14.08 2.63
C MET A 66 3.30 15.48 3.05
N ARG A 67 2.66 16.23 2.15
CA ARG A 67 2.15 17.57 2.46
C ARG A 67 0.87 17.42 3.27
N LYS A 68 0.84 17.97 4.48
CA LYS A 68 -0.34 17.98 5.33
C LYS A 68 -1.48 18.78 4.70
N LYS A 69 -2.63 18.14 4.51
CA LYS A 69 -3.87 18.73 3.97
C LYS A 69 -5.01 18.73 5.00
N GLY A 70 -4.77 18.25 6.22
CA GLY A 70 -5.79 18.06 7.25
C GLY A 70 -6.69 16.86 6.95
N LEU A 71 -6.18 15.88 6.21
CA LEU A 71 -6.92 14.68 5.81
C LEU A 71 -6.34 13.45 6.50
N ALA A 72 -7.14 12.39 6.63
CA ALA A 72 -6.67 11.12 7.20
C ALA A 72 -5.50 10.51 6.40
N SER A 73 -5.43 10.80 5.10
CA SER A 73 -4.33 10.39 4.21
C SER A 73 -2.99 11.04 4.57
N ASP A 74 -2.96 12.11 5.36
CA ASP A 74 -1.71 12.70 5.87
C ASP A 74 -0.91 11.70 6.73
N HIS A 75 -1.58 10.69 7.30
CA HIS A 75 -0.99 9.71 8.21
C HIS A 75 -0.57 8.39 7.54
N TRP A 76 -0.48 8.37 6.20
CA TRP A 76 -0.20 7.14 5.47
C TRP A 76 1.18 6.56 5.77
N ILE A 77 2.17 7.41 6.09
CA ILE A 77 3.53 6.96 6.36
C ILE A 77 3.60 6.23 7.71
N GLU A 78 2.82 6.66 8.70
CA GLU A 78 2.69 6.01 10.00
C GLU A 78 1.99 4.65 9.83
N ARG A 79 0.96 4.58 8.97
CA ARG A 79 0.33 3.30 8.61
C ARG A 79 1.32 2.35 7.91
N PHE A 80 2.15 2.86 7.01
CA PHE A 80 3.22 2.08 6.39
C PHE A 80 4.22 1.57 7.44
N TYR A 81 4.62 2.41 8.39
CA TYR A 81 5.53 2.03 9.46
C TYR A 81 4.94 0.91 10.34
N ASP A 82 3.71 1.07 10.82
CA ASP A 82 3.02 0.08 11.65
C ASP A 82 2.88 -1.28 10.92
N TRP A 83 2.55 -1.24 9.62
CA TRP A 83 2.53 -2.44 8.79
C TRP A 83 3.92 -3.06 8.67
N SER A 84 4.97 -2.26 8.40
CA SER A 84 6.33 -2.77 8.25
C SER A 84 6.88 -3.42 9.52
N GLN A 85 6.45 -2.97 10.71
CA GLN A 85 6.73 -3.62 11.98
C GLN A 85 6.01 -4.97 12.09
N SER A 86 4.72 -4.99 11.73
CA SER A 86 3.91 -6.22 11.77
C SER A 86 4.44 -7.30 10.83
N GLU A 87 4.98 -6.90 9.69
CA GLU A 87 5.65 -7.79 8.73
C GLU A 87 7.09 -8.18 9.13
N GLY A 88 7.64 -7.61 10.22
CA GLY A 88 9.02 -7.83 10.64
C GLY A 88 10.06 -7.26 9.67
N ILE A 89 9.69 -6.28 8.84
CA ILE A 89 10.61 -5.59 7.91
C ILE A 89 11.50 -4.61 8.69
N VAL A 90 10.94 -3.96 9.71
CA VAL A 90 11.68 -3.10 10.63
C VAL A 90 11.49 -3.60 12.05
N SER A 91 12.57 -3.64 12.82
CA SER A 91 12.51 -3.96 14.25
C SER A 91 11.89 -2.81 15.04
N ARG A 92 11.17 -3.12 16.13
CA ARG A 92 10.73 -2.09 17.06
C ARG A 92 11.97 -1.51 17.73
N LEU A 93 12.04 -0.18 17.88
CA LEU A 93 13.17 0.46 18.56
C LEU A 93 13.35 -0.04 20.01
N ALA A 94 12.27 -0.51 20.64
CA ALA A 94 12.31 -1.12 21.97
C ALA A 94 13.03 -2.48 22.02
N ASP A 95 13.17 -3.17 20.89
CA ASP A 95 13.80 -4.50 20.81
C ASP A 95 15.34 -4.41 20.70
N GLN A 96 15.90 -3.20 20.56
CA GLN A 96 17.35 -2.96 20.44
C GLN A 96 18.02 -2.47 21.74
N GLN A 97 17.32 -2.53 22.88
CA GLN A 97 17.85 -2.19 24.21
C GLN A 97 17.98 -3.41 25.15
N GLY A 98 17.92 -4.62 24.60
CA GLY A 98 18.16 -5.88 25.31
C GLY A 98 19.57 -6.42 25.10
#